data_AF-A0A1H6F8C6-F1
#
_entry.id   AF-A0A1H6F8C6-F1
#
_cell.length_a   1.000
_cell.length_b   1.000
_cell.length_c   1.000
_cell.angle_alpha   90.00
_cell.angle_beta   90.00
_cell.angle_gamma   90.00
#
_symmetry.space_group_name_H-M   'P 1'
#
loop_
_entity.id
_entity.type
_entity.pdbx_description
1 polymer ?
#
loop_
_entity_poly.entity_id
_entity_poly.type
_entity_poly.pdbx_seq_one_letter_code
_entity_poly.pdbx_strand_id
1 'polypeptide(L)'
;MSHMVSLPIPDELYEPLQRAAQAAHQPLEHVLLKALRASLPPLDGLPPDLTEELTRLEAMDDNALQQVLLATLPTIQQQELDNLLTKNQALYGMIYFHQGDESWIKAKRMK
;
A
#
# COMPACT_ATOMS: atom_id res chain seq x y z
N MET A 1 -4.12 18.19 -22.35
CA MET A 1 -4.28 17.07 -23.30
C MET A 1 -5.05 15.97 -22.58
N SER A 2 -6.08 15.39 -23.19
CA SER A 2 -6.88 14.30 -22.60
C SER A 2 -6.76 13.04 -23.44
N HIS A 3 -6.43 11.92 -22.82
CA HIS A 3 -6.32 10.60 -23.48
C HIS A 3 -7.44 9.69 -22.97
N MET A 4 -8.04 8.90 -23.88
CA MET A 4 -9.09 7.93 -23.54
C MET A 4 -8.48 6.54 -23.48
N VAL A 5 -8.69 5.85 -22.35
CA VAL A 5 -8.23 4.47 -22.12
C VAL A 5 -9.45 3.60 -21.82
N SER A 6 -9.57 2.47 -22.51
CA SER A 6 -10.60 1.46 -22.23
C SER A 6 -9.94 0.29 -21.53
N LEU A 7 -10.42 -0.05 -20.32
CA LEU A 7 -9.90 -1.13 -19.49
C LEU A 7 -11.03 -2.07 -19.10
N PRO A 8 -10.95 -3.38 -19.37
CA PRO A 8 -11.89 -4.35 -18.81
C PRO A 8 -11.69 -4.42 -17.30
N ILE A 9 -12.75 -4.16 -16.54
CA ILE A 9 -12.74 -4.22 -15.07
C ILE A 9 -13.40 -5.55 -14.65
N PRO A 10 -12.72 -6.40 -13.86
CA PRO A 10 -13.32 -7.59 -13.26
C PRO A 10 -14.48 -7.23 -12.33
N ASP A 11 -15.51 -8.08 -12.28
CA ASP A 11 -16.73 -7.84 -11.49
C ASP A 11 -16.41 -7.65 -9.99
N GLU A 12 -15.37 -8.32 -9.48
CA GLU A 12 -14.95 -8.19 -8.08
C GLU A 12 -14.49 -6.78 -7.71
N LEU A 13 -14.03 -6.01 -8.70
CA LEU A 13 -13.61 -4.61 -8.53
C LEU A 13 -14.73 -3.64 -8.90
N TYR A 14 -15.59 -4.00 -9.86
CA TYR A 14 -16.69 -3.15 -10.32
C TYR A 14 -17.74 -2.92 -9.23
N GLU A 15 -18.17 -3.98 -8.52
CA GLU A 15 -19.21 -3.91 -7.49
C GLU A 15 -18.85 -2.97 -6.31
N PRO A 16 -17.64 -3.03 -5.71
CA PRO A 16 -17.20 -2.05 -4.73
C PRO A 16 -17.14 -0.62 -5.28
N LEU A 17 -16.63 -0.43 -6.50
CA LEU A 17 -16.51 0.89 -7.13
C LEU A 17 -17.90 1.51 -7.38
N GLN A 18 -18.86 0.71 -7.85
CA GLN A 18 -20.23 1.16 -8.10
C GLN A 18 -20.93 1.58 -6.80
N ARG A 19 -20.75 0.82 -5.72
CA ARG A 19 -21.27 1.20 -4.39
C ARG A 19 -20.65 2.50 -3.89
N ALA A 20 -19.34 2.68 -4.06
CA ALA A 20 -18.64 3.91 -3.67
C ALA A 20 -19.14 5.13 -4.48
N ALA A 21 -19.37 4.96 -5.78
CA ALA A 21 -19.93 5.99 -6.66
C ALA A 21 -21.35 6.40 -6.25
N GLN A 22 -22.22 5.43 -5.97
CA GLN A 22 -23.57 5.68 -5.46
C GLN A 22 -23.56 6.41 -4.13
N ALA A 23 -22.73 5.96 -3.17
CA ALA A 23 -22.61 6.60 -1.86
C ALA A 23 -22.10 8.04 -1.96
N ALA A 24 -21.12 8.28 -2.84
CA ALA A 24 -20.56 9.60 -3.09
C ALA A 24 -21.45 10.50 -3.97
N HIS A 25 -22.57 9.99 -4.52
CA HIS A 25 -23.38 10.67 -5.53
C HIS A 25 -22.54 11.20 -6.70
N GLN A 26 -21.54 10.43 -7.09
CA GLN A 26 -20.59 10.78 -8.14
C GLN A 26 -20.59 9.72 -9.24
N PRO A 27 -20.28 10.11 -10.49
CA PRO A 27 -20.13 9.15 -11.57
C PRO A 27 -18.94 8.23 -11.29
N LEU A 28 -19.05 6.97 -11.73
CA LEU A 28 -18.07 5.92 -11.46
C LEU A 28 -16.65 6.30 -11.91
N GLU A 29 -16.56 7.00 -13.05
CA GLU A 29 -15.32 7.47 -13.65
C GLU A 29 -14.60 8.46 -12.72
N HIS A 30 -15.32 9.31 -12.01
CA HIS A 30 -14.71 10.24 -11.05
C HIS A 30 -14.13 9.51 -9.84
N VAL A 31 -14.83 8.48 -9.35
CA VAL A 31 -14.34 7.64 -8.25
C VAL A 31 -13.12 6.85 -8.69
N LEU A 32 -13.15 6.26 -9.89
CA LEU A 32 -12.04 5.53 -10.48
C LEU A 32 -10.82 6.43 -10.68
N LEU A 33 -11.00 7.63 -11.24
CA LEU A 33 -9.92 8.60 -11.41
C LEU A 33 -9.35 9.07 -10.06
N LYS A 34 -10.18 9.21 -9.03
CA LYS A 34 -9.73 9.59 -7.69
C LYS A 34 -8.92 8.49 -7.03
N ALA A 35 -9.36 7.23 -7.14
CA ALA A 35 -8.60 6.07 -6.68
C ALA A 35 -7.28 5.94 -7.43
N LEU A 36 -7.29 6.11 -8.76
CA LEU A 36 -6.11 6.07 -9.60
C LEU A 36 -5.11 7.19 -9.25
N ARG A 37 -5.59 8.42 -9.01
CA ARG A 37 -4.74 9.53 -8.53
C ARG A 37 -4.18 9.31 -7.14
N ALA A 38 -4.86 8.57 -6.29
CA ALA A 38 -4.35 8.23 -4.95
C ALA A 38 -3.32 7.09 -5.00
N SER A 39 -3.41 6.21 -5.99
CA SER A 39 -2.42 5.15 -6.22
C SER A 39 -1.22 5.60 -7.05
N LEU A 40 -1.40 6.63 -7.88
CA LEU A 40 -0.30 7.24 -8.63
C LEU A 40 0.41 8.25 -7.72
N PRO A 41 1.74 8.19 -7.59
CA PRO A 41 2.46 9.19 -6.83
C PRO A 41 2.22 10.57 -7.46
N PRO A 42 1.86 11.60 -6.67
CA PRO A 42 1.67 12.95 -7.18
C PRO A 42 3.04 13.56 -7.47
N LEU A 43 3.59 13.28 -8.65
CA LEU A 43 4.84 13.88 -9.12
C LEU A 43 4.60 15.19 -9.89
N ASP A 44 3.34 15.54 -10.18
CA ASP A 44 2.98 16.75 -10.91
C ASP A 44 3.07 18.00 -10.01
N GLY A 45 3.89 18.97 -10.42
CA GLY A 45 4.05 20.28 -9.76
C GLY A 45 5.27 20.40 -8.83
N LEU A 46 6.10 19.36 -8.74
CA LEU A 46 7.34 19.39 -7.97
C LEU A 46 8.51 19.91 -8.82
N PRO A 47 9.48 20.63 -8.23
CA PRO A 47 10.75 20.91 -8.88
C PRO A 47 11.41 19.60 -9.34
N PRO A 48 12.11 19.60 -10.48
CA PRO A 48 12.69 18.39 -11.07
C PRO A 48 13.58 17.61 -10.10
N ASP A 49 14.32 18.30 -9.23
CA ASP A 49 15.19 17.69 -8.22
C ASP A 49 14.40 16.86 -7.18
N LEU A 50 13.19 17.31 -6.82
CA LEU A 50 12.29 16.62 -5.89
C LEU A 50 11.58 15.45 -6.56
N THR A 51 11.19 15.62 -7.82
CA THR A 51 10.61 14.54 -8.62
C THR A 51 11.61 13.41 -8.77
N GLU A 52 12.87 13.71 -9.12
CA GLU A 52 13.91 12.71 -9.31
C GLU A 52 14.20 11.94 -8.02
N GLU A 53 14.25 12.62 -6.88
CA GLU A 53 14.47 11.97 -5.58
C GLU A 53 13.30 11.07 -5.17
N LEU A 54 12.06 11.51 -5.36
CA LEU A 54 10.88 10.69 -5.06
C LEU A 54 10.75 9.48 -5.98
N THR A 55 11.07 9.63 -7.27
CA THR A 55 11.10 8.50 -8.21
C THR A 55 12.20 7.50 -7.84
N ARG A 56 13.36 7.96 -7.33
CA ARG A 56 14.39 7.06 -6.81
C ARG A 56 13.92 6.29 -5.59
N LEU A 57 13.27 6.96 -4.64
CA LEU A 57 12.71 6.30 -3.45
C LEU A 57 11.64 5.28 -3.82
N GLU A 58 10.76 5.57 -4.78
CA GLU A 58 9.73 4.64 -5.23
C GLU A 58 10.31 3.39 -5.91
N ALA A 59 11.47 3.51 -6.55
CA ALA A 59 12.17 2.40 -7.19
C ALA A 59 13.01 1.55 -6.23
N MET A 60 13.16 1.96 -4.97
CA MET A 60 13.92 1.22 -3.95
C MET A 60 13.13 0.05 -3.38
N ASP A 61 13.83 -1.04 -3.06
CA ASP A 61 13.22 -2.14 -2.32
C ASP A 61 13.02 -1.80 -0.83
N ASP A 62 12.21 -2.60 -0.15
CA ASP A 62 11.88 -2.38 1.26
C ASP A 62 13.11 -2.29 2.18
N ASN A 63 14.19 -3.05 1.87
CA ASN A 63 15.41 -3.01 2.68
C ASN A 63 16.16 -1.69 2.47
N ALA A 64 16.25 -1.23 1.23
CA ALA A 64 16.88 0.03 0.88
C ALA A 64 16.11 1.22 1.46
N LEU A 65 14.77 1.18 1.42
CA LEU A 65 13.90 2.16 2.08
C LEU A 65 14.07 2.14 3.61
N GLN A 66 14.20 0.97 4.22
CA GLN A 66 14.47 0.84 5.65
C GLN A 66 15.81 1.46 6.04
N GLN A 67 16.86 1.34 5.22
CA GLN A 67 18.14 1.99 5.49
C GLN A 67 18.05 3.52 5.43
N VAL A 68 17.32 4.07 4.45
CA VAL A 68 17.06 5.52 4.37
C VAL A 68 16.30 5.99 5.61
N LEU A 69 15.28 5.24 6.03
CA LEU A 69 14.54 5.53 7.25
C LEU A 69 15.46 5.56 8.49
N LEU A 70 16.29 4.52 8.67
CA LEU A 70 17.22 4.43 9.81
C LEU A 70 18.31 5.51 9.79
N ALA A 71 18.69 6.01 8.61
CA ALA A 71 19.66 7.10 8.48
C ALA A 71 19.06 8.48 8.82
N THR A 72 17.74 8.64 8.70
CA THR A 72 17.07 9.94 8.79
C THR A 72 16.28 10.11 10.10
N LEU A 73 15.78 9.02 10.67
CA LEU A 73 14.89 9.05 11.85
C LEU A 73 15.70 9.05 13.17
N PRO A 74 15.33 9.86 14.18
CA PRO A 74 15.94 9.78 15.51
C PRO A 74 15.73 8.42 16.17
N THR A 75 16.72 7.94 16.93
CA THR A 75 16.76 6.58 17.51
C THR A 75 15.56 6.24 18.39
N ILE A 76 15.03 7.22 19.13
CA ILE A 76 13.82 7.06 19.96
C ILE A 76 12.59 6.70 19.09
N GLN A 77 12.47 7.29 17.91
CA GLN A 77 11.34 7.05 17.01
C GLN A 77 11.50 5.72 16.27
N GLN A 78 12.73 5.29 15.99
CA GLN A 78 13.01 3.95 15.44
C GLN A 78 12.55 2.85 16.40
N GLN A 79 12.86 3.00 17.70
CA GLN A 79 12.44 2.05 18.73
C GLN A 79 10.92 1.95 18.87
N GLU A 80 10.23 3.09 18.81
CA GLU A 80 8.77 3.08 18.88
C GLU A 80 8.15 2.47 17.61
N LEU A 81 8.73 2.74 16.43
CA LEU A 81 8.30 2.12 15.19
C LEU A 81 8.46 0.58 15.24
N ASP A 82 9.60 0.07 15.71
CA ASP A 82 9.83 -1.37 15.88
C ASP A 82 8.83 -2.00 16.85
N ASN A 83 8.53 -1.32 17.95
CA ASN A 83 7.54 -1.76 18.93
C ASN A 83 6.13 -1.85 18.32
N LEU A 84 5.73 -0.84 17.54
CA LEU A 84 4.45 -0.80 16.85
C LEU A 84 4.35 -1.86 15.75
N LEU A 85 5.41 -2.07 14.97
CA LEU A 85 5.46 -3.13 13.95
C LEU A 85 5.36 -4.52 14.60
N THR A 86 6.07 -4.75 15.70
CA THR A 86 6.00 -6.01 16.44
C THR A 86 4.59 -6.28 16.96
N LYS A 87 3.95 -5.27 17.56
CA LYS A 87 2.55 -5.38 18.03
C LYS A 87 1.58 -5.64 16.87
N ASN A 88 1.78 -4.97 15.74
CA ASN A 88 0.95 -5.14 14.55
C ASN A 88 1.08 -6.56 13.97
N GLN A 89 2.30 -7.07 13.84
CA GLN A 89 2.55 -8.44 13.38
C GLN A 89 2.00 -9.49 14.35
N ALA A 90 2.10 -9.27 15.67
CA ALA A 90 1.50 -10.15 16.67
C ALA A 90 -0.03 -10.18 16.58
N LEU A 91 -0.67 -9.02 16.33
CA LEU A 91 -2.11 -8.91 16.08
C LEU A 91 -2.52 -9.66 14.80
N TYR A 92 -1.78 -9.51 13.71
CA TYR A 92 -2.02 -10.27 12.48
C TYR A 92 -1.88 -11.77 12.75
N GLY A 93 -0.84 -12.21 13.45
CA GLY A 93 -0.70 -13.61 13.89
C GLY A 93 -1.94 -14.11 14.61
N MET A 94 -2.42 -13.40 15.64
CA MET A 94 -3.59 -13.81 16.43
C MET A 94 -4.91 -13.81 15.64
N ILE A 95 -5.09 -12.93 14.66
CA ILE A 95 -6.29 -12.89 13.81
C ILE A 95 -6.31 -14.07 12.82
N TYR A 96 -5.15 -14.49 12.30
CA TYR A 96 -5.06 -15.66 11.41
C TYR A 96 -5.02 -17.02 12.14
N PHE A 97 -4.81 -17.05 13.47
CA PHE A 97 -4.94 -18.28 14.26
C PHE A 97 -6.41 -18.64 14.64
N HIS A 98 -7.40 -17.79 14.33
CA HIS A 98 -8.80 -18.03 14.65
C HIS A 98 -9.67 -18.58 13.50
N GLN A 99 -9.12 -18.75 12.30
CA GLN A 99 -9.81 -19.41 11.19
C GLN A 99 -8.97 -20.62 10.74
N GLY A 100 -9.42 -21.81 11.19
CA GLY A 100 -8.56 -22.97 11.40
C GLY A 100 -7.90 -23.55 10.15
N ASP A 101 -6.67 -24.05 10.35
CA ASP A 101 -6.22 -25.36 9.90
C ASP A 101 -4.85 -25.67 10.54
N GLU A 102 -4.72 -26.82 11.21
CA GLU A 102 -3.50 -27.34 11.85
C GLU A 102 -2.45 -27.85 10.84
N SER A 103 -2.34 -27.26 9.65
CA SER A 103 -1.46 -27.76 8.59
C SER A 103 -0.10 -27.03 8.49
N TRP A 104 0.07 -25.87 9.12
CA TRP A 104 1.31 -25.09 8.98
C TRP A 104 2.42 -25.44 10.00
N ILE A 105 2.09 -26.12 11.11
CA ILE A 105 3.09 -26.53 12.11
C ILE A 105 3.96 -27.70 11.60
N LYS A 106 3.52 -28.45 10.58
CA LYS A 106 4.31 -29.53 9.97
C LYS A 106 5.31 -29.05 8.91
N ALA A 107 5.14 -27.86 8.32
CA ALA A 107 6.05 -27.34 7.31
C ALA A 107 7.38 -26.81 7.89
N LYS A 108 7.44 -26.47 9.19
CA LYS A 108 8.63 -25.90 9.82
C LYS A 108 9.53 -26.92 10.55
N ARG A 109 9.26 -28.23 10.41
CA ARG A 109 10.12 -29.31 10.93
C ARG A 109 10.76 -30.18 9.83
N MET A 110 10.72 -29.72 8.57
CA MET A 110 11.44 -30.34 7.45
C MET A 110 12.01 -29.25 6.52
N LYS A 111 13.00 -28.50 7.01
CA LYS A 111 14.17 -28.02 6.26
C LYS A 111 15.10 -27.25 7.19
#